data_AF-A0A3D4JES3-F1
#
_entry.id   AF-A0A3D4JES3-F1
#
_cell.length_a   1.000
_cell.length_b   1.000
_cell.length_c   1.000
_cell.angle_alpha   90.00
_cell.angle_beta   90.00
_cell.angle_gamma   90.00
#
_symmetry.space_group_name_H-M   'P 1'
#
loop_
_entity.id
_entity.type
_entity.pdbx_description
1 polymer ?
#
loop_
_entity_poly.entity_id
_entity_poly.type
_entity_poly.pdbx_seq_one_letter_code
_entity_poly.pdbx_strand_id
1 'polypeptide(L)' 'MANKKVRVAIIGVGNCASSLVQGVQFYKNAKNDDVIPGIMHPK' A
#
# COMPACT_ATOMS: atom_id res chain seq x y z
N MET A 1 -15.39 -4.70 -8.94
CA MET A 1 -14.32 -5.51 -9.58
C MET A 1 -13.81 -6.50 -8.55
N ALA A 2 -13.51 -7.74 -8.91
CA ALA A 2 -13.06 -8.74 -7.94
C ALA A 2 -11.84 -8.21 -7.18
N ASN A 3 -11.88 -8.24 -5.85
CA ASN A 3 -10.80 -7.81 -4.96
C ASN A 3 -9.61 -8.77 -5.09
N LYS A 4 -8.86 -8.63 -6.19
CA LYS A 4 -7.80 -9.54 -6.57
C LYS A 4 -6.51 -9.09 -5.91
N LYS A 5 -5.97 -9.91 -5.01
CA LYS A 5 -4.70 -9.62 -4.35
C LYS A 5 -3.57 -9.51 -5.37
N VAL A 6 -2.81 -8.42 -5.32
CA VAL A 6 -1.57 -8.26 -6.08
C VAL A 6 -0.45 -8.97 -5.33
N ARG A 7 0.19 -9.95 -5.97
CA ARG A 7 1.39 -10.62 -5.42
C ARG A 7 2.61 -9.83 -5.83
N VAL A 8 3.37 -9.33 -4.87
CA VAL A 8 4.52 -8.44 -5.08
C VAL A 8 5.80 -9.17 -4.65
N ALA A 9 6.85 -9.05 -5.48
CA ALA A 9 8.20 -9.45 -5.11
C ALA A 9 9.03 -8.19 -4.83
N ILE A 10 9.86 -8.23 -3.79
CA ILE A 10 10.75 -7.13 -3.40
C ILE A 10 12.19 -7.63 -3.56
N ILE A 11 13.00 -6.93 -4.35
CA ILE A 11 14.43 -7.21 -4.52
C ILE A 11 15.22 -6.14 -3.77
N GLY A 12 15.98 -6.57 -2.77
CA GLY A 12 16.67 -5.68 -1.82
C GLY A 12 15.77 -5.24 -0.67
N VAL A 13 16.19 -5.52 0.57
CA VAL A 13 15.41 -5.24 1.78
C VAL A 13 16.10 -4.13 2.57
N GLY A 14 15.86 -2.89 2.14
CA GLY A 14 16.34 -1.68 2.82
C GLY A 14 15.20 -0.75 3.25
N ASN A 15 15.52 0.50 3.54
CA ASN A 15 14.55 1.47 4.04
C ASN A 15 13.33 1.66 3.12
N CYS A 16 13.53 1.64 1.79
CA CYS A 16 12.43 1.74 0.83
C CYS A 16 11.44 0.57 0.95
N ALA A 17 11.95 -0.66 1.10
CA ALA A 17 11.12 -1.84 1.31
C ALA A 17 10.36 -1.75 2.65
N SER A 18 11.04 -1.27 3.69
CA SER A 18 10.46 -1.06 5.02
C SER A 18 9.29 -0.07 4.97
N SER A 19 9.48 1.10 4.35
CA SER A 19 8.43 2.11 4.18
C SER A 19 7.26 1.60 3.36
N LEU A 20 7.50 0.82 2.30
CA LEU A 20 6.44 0.22 1.49
C LEU A 20 5.59 -0.77 2.31
N VAL A 21 6.22 -1.72 2.99
CA VAL A 21 5.51 -2.77 3.75
C VAL A 21 4.73 -2.15 4.92
N GLN A 22 5.33 -1.20 5.64
CA GLN A 22 4.67 -0.50 6.74
C GLN A 22 3.52 0.36 6.22
N GLY A 23 3.70 1.10 5.14
CA GLY A 23 2.65 1.92 4.53
C GLY A 23 1.44 1.09 4.11
N VAL A 24 1.67 -0.05 3.44
CA VAL A 24 0.60 -0.98 3.06
C VAL A 24 -0.15 -1.51 4.28
N GLN A 25 0.54 -1.86 5.38
CA GLN A 25 -0.13 -2.29 6.61
C GLN A 25 -0.88 -1.16 7.32
N PHE A 26 -0.30 0.04 7.37
CA PHE A 26 -0.88 1.20 8.01
C PHE A 26 -2.20 1.61 7.33
N TYR A 27 -2.22 1.64 6.00
CA TYR A 27 -3.39 2.04 5.21
C TYR A 27 -4.31 0.89 4.78
N LYS A 28 -4.14 -0.33 5.29
CA LYS A 28 -4.93 -1.50 4.87
C LYS A 28 -6.45 -1.34 5.03
N ASN A 29 -6.88 -0.43 5.90
CA ASN A 29 -8.27 -0.15 6.23
C ASN A 29 -8.75 1.21 5.70
N ALA A 30 -7.98 1.88 4.84
CA ALA A 30 -8.39 3.14 4.24
C ALA A 30 -9.72 3.00 3.49
N LYS A 31 -10.52 4.05 3.55
CA LYS A 31 -11.78 4.20 2.84
C LYS A 31 -11.56 4.89 1.49
N ASN A 32 -12.51 4.76 0.57
CA ASN A 32 -12.40 5.32 -0.78
C ASN A 32 -12.34 6.86 -0.79
N ASP A 33 -12.88 7.48 0.24
CA ASP A 33 -12.99 8.92 0.45
C ASP A 33 -11.86 9.50 1.33
N ASP A 34 -10.94 8.66 1.82
CA ASP A 34 -9.80 9.14 2.60
C ASP A 34 -8.82 9.90 1.71
N VAL A 35 -8.46 11.11 2.10
CA VAL A 35 -7.41 11.90 1.44
C VAL A 35 -6.07 11.59 2.11
N ILE A 36 -5.26 10.76 1.45
CA ILE A 36 -3.96 10.31 1.98
C ILE A 36 -2.85 10.99 1.18
N PRO A 37 -1.94 11.74 1.83
CA PRO A 37 -0.82 12.38 1.13
C PRO A 37 0.01 11.39 0.32
N GLY A 38 0.19 11.66 -0.97
CA GLY A 38 0.99 10.82 -1.86
C GLY A 38 0.27 9.57 -2.40
N ILE A 39 -1.00 9.34 -2.07
CA ILE A 39 -1.81 8.24 -2.62
C ILE A 39 -2.95 8.82 -3.46
N MET A 40 -3.00 8.46 -4.76
CA MET A 40 -4.05 8.94 -5.66
C MET A 40 -5.40 8.25 -5.43
N HIS A 41 -5.39 6.95 -5.17
CA HIS A 41 -6.59 6.13 -4.96
C HIS A 41 -6.35 5.15 -3.80
N PRO A 42 -7.02 5.29 -2.65
CA PRO A 42 -6.81 4.42 -1.50
C PRO A 42 -7.44 3.02 -1.64
N LYS A 43 -8.23 2.76 -2.69
CA LYS A 43 -8.89 1.47 -2.95
C LYS A 43 -9.18 1.23 -4.43
#